data_AF-A0AAJ6DQZ9-F1
#
_entry.id   AF-A0AAJ6DQZ9-F1
#
_cell.length_a   1.000
_cell.length_b   1.000
_cell.length_c   1.000
_cell.angle_alpha   90.00
_cell.angle_beta   90.00
_cell.angle_gamma   90.00
#
_symmetry.space_group_name_H-M   'P 1'
#
loop_
_entity.id
_entity.type
_entity.pdbx_description
1 polymer ?
#
loop_
_entity_poly.entity_id
_entity_poly.type
_entity_poly.pdbx_seq_one_letter_code
_entity_poly.pdbx_strand_id
1 'polypeptide(L)'
;MTVAVPTSPVLPEGVLAFVRHPPAARLARLDQARQLLSEPGVLPLLEEAVHVPQLRPGVLALAQVDVCDAPDMVFTARAEHWMRVARTTWQESAAFLADVAWQARRDGRRVSEEIPRGAALAGDAVTARTRIHLLGLALRYDFRRVALEEVLRAHRGPWDVFSHALFAFALLGQSKPQGLQIMEEVLADAGDDVKVLHTLLHGLWLGDGLLQRHEHMLRILSRPPFRGRTDAVALFREAGVLREMRCFGEALATIDRALELLPPGDPGVHDDLVRERALVLLARDACARTHGVSPVPASG
;
A
#
# COMPACT_ATOMS: atom_id res chain seq x y z
N MET A 1 -4.76 36.40 -29.52
CA MET A 1 -4.03 36.38 -28.22
C MET A 1 -3.18 35.12 -28.21
N THR A 2 -1.88 35.27 -28.47
CA THR A 2 -0.91 34.18 -28.42
C THR A 2 -0.63 33.87 -26.95
N VAL A 3 -1.14 32.76 -26.44
CA VAL A 3 -0.82 32.30 -25.10
C VAL A 3 0.65 31.89 -25.12
N ALA A 4 1.51 32.68 -24.47
CA ALA A 4 2.90 32.32 -24.26
C ALA A 4 2.94 30.97 -23.53
N VAL A 5 3.55 29.96 -24.16
CA VAL A 5 3.81 28.68 -23.50
C VAL A 5 4.74 29.01 -22.33
N PRO A 6 4.35 28.74 -21.08
CA PRO A 6 5.23 29.01 -19.94
C PRO A 6 6.52 28.23 -20.14
N THR A 7 7.64 28.95 -20.10
CA THR A 7 8.98 28.36 -20.09
C THR A 7 9.05 27.34 -18.98
N SER A 8 9.46 26.11 -19.30
CA SER A 8 9.61 25.04 -18.30
C SER A 8 10.45 25.53 -17.12
N PRO A 9 10.06 25.21 -15.87
CA PRO A 9 10.82 25.63 -14.70
C PRO A 9 12.27 25.17 -14.81
N VAL A 10 13.20 26.08 -14.57
CA VAL A 10 14.64 25.75 -14.57
C VAL A 10 14.97 25.13 -13.22
N LEU A 11 14.87 23.80 -13.15
CA LEU A 11 15.30 23.04 -11.98
C LEU A 11 16.83 23.09 -11.83
N PRO A 12 17.36 23.18 -10.59
CA PRO A 12 18.79 22.96 -10.35
C PRO A 12 19.22 21.61 -10.93
N GLU A 13 20.45 21.53 -11.45
CA GLU A 13 20.96 20.34 -12.15
C GLU A 13 20.81 19.05 -11.32
N GLY A 14 21.11 19.12 -10.02
CA GLY A 14 20.94 18.00 -9.09
C GLY A 14 19.49 17.55 -8.92
N VAL A 15 18.55 18.49 -8.86
CA VAL A 15 17.11 18.20 -8.77
C VAL A 15 16.62 17.57 -10.07
N LEU A 16 17.00 18.12 -11.22
CA LEU A 16 16.63 17.59 -12.53
C LEU A 16 17.18 16.17 -12.74
N ALA A 17 18.42 15.93 -12.34
CA ALA A 17 19.04 14.60 -12.39
C ALA A 17 18.27 13.59 -11.54
N PHE A 18 17.96 13.93 -10.29
CA PHE A 18 17.17 13.06 -9.40
C PHE A 18 15.79 12.77 -9.95
N VAL A 19 15.08 13.79 -10.41
CA VAL A 19 13.69 13.65 -10.89
C VAL A 19 13.61 12.76 -12.13
N ARG A 20 14.63 12.79 -13.00
CA ARG A 20 14.70 11.92 -14.18
C ARG A 20 15.16 10.51 -13.84
N HIS A 21 16.11 10.39 -12.93
CA HIS A 21 16.82 9.14 -12.64
C HIS A 21 17.07 9.00 -11.12
N PRO A 22 16.03 8.74 -10.32
CA PRO A 22 16.21 8.60 -8.88
C PRO A 22 17.06 7.35 -8.59
N PRO A 23 17.90 7.37 -7.53
CA PRO A 23 18.69 6.21 -7.16
C PRO A 23 17.84 4.95 -7.00
N ALA A 24 18.35 3.81 -7.49
CA ALA A 24 17.66 2.53 -7.36
C ALA A 24 17.55 2.09 -5.89
N ALA A 25 18.62 2.27 -5.11
CA ALA A 25 18.66 1.93 -3.70
C ALA A 25 17.83 2.92 -2.86
N ARG A 26 16.93 2.41 -2.03
CA ARG A 26 16.00 3.22 -1.22
C ARG A 26 16.71 4.20 -0.30
N LEU A 27 17.73 3.74 0.46
CA LEU A 27 18.47 4.61 1.38
C LEU A 27 19.15 5.77 0.65
N ALA A 28 19.91 5.46 -0.40
CA ALA A 28 20.56 6.49 -1.22
C ALA A 28 19.57 7.48 -1.83
N ARG A 29 18.39 6.99 -2.26
CA ARG A 29 17.31 7.84 -2.77
C ARG A 29 16.78 8.79 -1.69
N LEU A 30 16.57 8.31 -0.47
CA LEU A 30 16.07 9.13 0.63
C LEU A 30 17.11 10.19 1.04
N ASP A 31 18.38 9.81 1.17
CA ASP A 31 19.45 10.72 1.57
C ASP A 31 19.66 11.83 0.53
N GLN A 32 19.69 11.46 -0.75
CA GLN A 32 19.79 12.45 -1.83
C GLN A 32 18.56 13.35 -1.89
N ALA A 33 17.35 12.80 -1.72
CA ALA A 33 16.12 13.60 -1.70
C ALA A 33 16.14 14.65 -0.57
N ARG A 34 16.57 14.26 0.64
CA ARG A 34 16.73 15.17 1.79
C ARG A 34 17.72 16.29 1.52
N GLN A 35 18.87 15.94 0.94
CA GLN A 35 19.86 16.94 0.57
C GLN A 35 19.26 17.96 -0.40
N LEU A 36 18.58 17.51 -1.45
CA LEU A 36 17.96 18.40 -2.45
C LEU A 36 16.83 19.25 -1.85
N LEU A 37 16.02 18.68 -0.96
CA LEU A 37 14.93 19.41 -0.30
C LEU A 37 15.42 20.47 0.71
N SER A 38 16.67 20.36 1.18
CA SER A 38 17.29 21.35 2.06
C SER A 38 17.74 22.62 1.33
N GLU A 39 17.83 22.58 0.00
CA GLU A 39 18.24 23.73 -0.82
C GLU A 39 17.12 24.81 -0.85
N PRO A 40 17.43 26.07 -0.51
CA PRO A 40 16.44 27.15 -0.52
C PRO A 40 15.80 27.34 -1.89
N GLY A 41 14.46 27.44 -1.93
CA GLY A 41 13.71 27.71 -3.16
C GLY A 41 13.42 26.49 -4.04
N VAL A 42 13.89 25.28 -3.69
CA VAL A 42 13.60 24.07 -4.47
C VAL A 42 12.11 23.72 -4.47
N LEU A 43 11.42 23.90 -3.34
CA LEU A 43 10.01 23.51 -3.21
C LEU A 43 9.08 24.21 -4.22
N PRO A 44 9.07 25.55 -4.36
CA PRO A 44 8.29 26.21 -5.41
C PRO A 44 8.61 25.71 -6.83
N LEU A 45 9.87 25.42 -7.13
CA LEU A 45 10.28 24.92 -8.44
C LEU A 45 9.74 23.50 -8.70
N LEU A 46 9.71 22.64 -7.67
CA LEU A 46 9.10 21.33 -7.73
C LEU A 46 7.58 21.42 -7.92
N GLU A 47 6.92 22.35 -7.24
CA GLU A 47 5.48 22.61 -7.39
C GLU A 47 5.12 22.98 -8.83
N GLU A 48 5.95 23.76 -9.53
CA GLU A 48 5.78 24.05 -10.95
C GLU A 48 6.11 22.82 -11.83
N ALA A 49 7.20 22.12 -11.53
CA ALA A 49 7.69 20.98 -12.31
C ALA A 49 6.76 19.76 -12.28
N VAL A 50 5.91 19.62 -11.26
CA VAL A 50 4.96 18.49 -11.14
C VAL A 50 3.95 18.44 -12.30
N HIS A 51 3.77 19.55 -13.01
CA HIS A 51 2.91 19.67 -14.19
C HIS A 51 3.58 19.25 -15.49
N VAL A 52 4.90 18.98 -15.47
CA VAL A 52 5.64 18.45 -16.63
C VAL A 52 5.56 16.93 -16.61
N PRO A 53 4.87 16.27 -17.57
CA PRO A 53 4.59 14.84 -17.49
C PRO A 53 5.82 13.94 -17.31
N GLN A 54 6.94 14.30 -17.94
CA GLN A 54 8.19 13.53 -17.86
C GLN A 54 8.90 13.66 -16.50
N LEU A 55 8.61 14.72 -15.75
CA LEU A 55 9.22 15.01 -14.44
C LEU A 55 8.31 14.57 -13.29
N ARG A 56 7.00 14.53 -13.53
CA ARG A 56 5.98 14.29 -12.52
C ARG A 56 6.25 13.10 -11.58
N PRO A 57 6.65 11.89 -12.04
CA PRO A 57 6.91 10.78 -11.14
C PRO A 57 8.05 11.06 -10.15
N GLY A 58 9.15 11.65 -10.62
CA GLY A 58 10.29 11.99 -9.78
C GLY A 58 10.00 13.15 -8.82
N VAL A 59 9.20 14.13 -9.26
CA VAL A 59 8.72 15.21 -8.38
C VAL A 59 7.84 14.66 -7.27
N LEU A 60 6.90 13.76 -7.59
CA LEU A 60 6.06 13.11 -6.56
C LEU A 60 6.90 12.25 -5.60
N ALA A 61 7.99 11.64 -6.06
CA ALA A 61 8.91 10.93 -5.18
C ALA A 61 9.65 11.88 -4.20
N LEU A 62 10.05 13.09 -4.63
CA LEU A 62 10.61 14.10 -3.73
C LEU A 62 9.57 14.64 -2.76
N ALA A 63 8.37 14.96 -3.26
CA ALA A 63 7.24 15.41 -2.45
C ALA A 63 6.90 14.40 -1.34
N GLN A 64 7.03 13.11 -1.61
CA GLN A 64 6.81 12.06 -0.62
C GLN A 64 7.84 12.14 0.52
N VAL A 65 9.11 12.35 0.21
CA VAL A 65 10.17 12.54 1.23
C VAL A 65 9.91 13.79 2.05
N ASP A 66 9.57 14.89 1.37
CA ASP A 66 9.20 16.16 2.02
C ASP A 66 8.02 15.99 2.99
N VAL A 67 6.99 15.23 2.61
CA VAL A 67 5.87 14.91 3.51
C VAL A 67 6.31 14.02 4.67
N CYS A 68 7.12 12.99 4.42
CA CYS A 68 7.54 12.04 5.48
C CYS A 68 8.47 12.70 6.51
N ASP A 69 9.35 13.60 6.08
CA ASP A 69 10.29 14.29 6.97
C ASP A 69 9.66 15.54 7.64
N ALA A 70 8.46 15.95 7.23
CA ALA A 70 7.74 17.04 7.86
C ALA A 70 7.42 16.72 9.34
N PRO A 71 7.47 17.71 10.25
CA PRO A 71 7.09 17.52 11.66
C PRO A 71 5.68 16.95 11.81
N ASP A 72 5.43 16.20 12.89
CA ASP A 72 4.17 15.50 13.13
C ASP A 72 2.95 16.41 12.98
N MET A 73 3.00 17.62 13.53
CA MET A 73 1.85 18.54 13.49
C MET A 73 1.48 19.09 12.11
N VAL A 74 2.26 18.83 11.05
CA VAL A 74 2.06 19.43 9.73
C VAL A 74 2.12 18.46 8.56
N PHE A 75 2.49 17.19 8.76
CA PHE A 75 2.70 16.26 7.65
C PHE A 75 1.41 15.98 6.86
N THR A 76 0.26 15.90 7.55
CA THR A 76 -1.07 15.76 6.93
C THR A 76 -1.41 16.96 6.04
N ALA A 77 -1.20 18.18 6.54
CA ALA A 77 -1.37 19.41 5.77
C ALA A 77 -0.39 19.49 4.58
N ARG A 78 0.83 18.97 4.75
CA ARG A 78 1.84 18.89 3.69
C ARG A 78 1.43 17.90 2.59
N ALA A 79 0.86 16.76 2.96
CA ALA A 79 0.30 15.81 2.00
C ALA A 79 -0.87 16.42 1.22
N GLU A 80 -1.81 17.10 1.90
CA GLU A 80 -2.92 17.82 1.28
C GLU A 80 -2.44 18.88 0.29
N HIS A 81 -1.41 19.64 0.66
CA HIS A 81 -0.78 20.62 -0.22
C HIS A 81 -0.26 19.98 -1.51
N TRP A 82 0.58 18.95 -1.41
CA TRP A 82 1.12 18.28 -2.60
C TRP A 82 0.06 17.63 -3.48
N MET A 83 -0.95 16.99 -2.89
CA MET A 83 -2.04 16.40 -3.66
C MET A 83 -2.81 17.47 -4.44
N ARG A 84 -3.04 18.64 -3.84
CA ARG A 84 -3.73 19.77 -4.46
C ARG A 84 -2.90 20.43 -5.55
N VAL A 85 -1.64 20.77 -5.26
CA VAL A 85 -0.71 21.37 -6.22
C VAL A 85 -0.56 20.46 -7.44
N ALA A 86 -0.29 19.17 -7.20
CA ALA A 86 -0.12 18.22 -8.29
C ALA A 86 -1.43 17.88 -9.02
N ARG A 87 -2.60 18.23 -8.48
CA ARG A 87 -3.92 17.83 -8.98
C ARG A 87 -3.98 16.33 -9.25
N THR A 88 -3.64 15.53 -8.24
CA THR A 88 -3.45 14.09 -8.41
C THR A 88 -4.71 13.40 -8.93
N THR A 89 -4.52 12.30 -9.64
CA THR A 89 -5.59 11.32 -9.85
C THR A 89 -5.82 10.51 -8.58
N TRP A 90 -6.86 9.68 -8.54
CA TRP A 90 -7.05 8.77 -7.40
C TRP A 90 -5.91 7.74 -7.34
N GLN A 91 -5.37 7.28 -8.49
CA GLN A 91 -4.25 6.33 -8.56
C GLN A 91 -2.99 6.92 -7.96
N GLU A 92 -2.64 8.15 -8.35
CA GLU A 92 -1.47 8.85 -7.83
C GLU A 92 -1.62 9.13 -6.33
N SER A 93 -2.82 9.52 -5.90
CA SER A 93 -3.14 9.70 -4.49
C SER A 93 -3.00 8.40 -3.70
N ALA A 94 -3.55 7.28 -4.20
CA ALA A 94 -3.43 5.97 -3.57
C ALA A 94 -1.97 5.50 -3.50
N ALA A 95 -1.20 5.72 -4.57
CA ALA A 95 0.20 5.34 -4.64
C ALA A 95 1.06 6.13 -3.64
N PHE A 96 0.94 7.45 -3.68
CA PHE A 96 1.69 8.37 -2.83
C PHE A 96 1.34 8.18 -1.34
N LEU A 97 0.04 8.19 -1.02
CA LEU A 97 -0.41 8.19 0.38
C LEU A 97 -0.23 6.82 1.04
N ALA A 98 -0.19 5.72 0.28
CA ALA A 98 0.09 4.39 0.83
C ALA A 98 1.46 4.37 1.51
N ASP A 99 2.47 4.92 0.84
CA ASP A 99 3.82 4.93 1.37
C ASP A 99 3.99 5.97 2.49
N VAL A 100 3.34 7.14 2.37
CA VAL A 100 3.29 8.14 3.46
C VAL A 100 2.64 7.56 4.72
N ALA A 101 1.48 6.90 4.60
CA ALA A 101 0.80 6.29 5.73
C ALA A 101 1.62 5.14 6.34
N TRP A 102 2.30 4.34 5.52
CA TRP A 102 3.20 3.29 6.01
C TRP A 102 4.37 3.87 6.81
N GLN A 103 5.00 4.92 6.29
CA GLN A 103 6.11 5.59 6.97
C GLN A 103 5.65 6.25 8.28
N ALA A 104 4.53 6.98 8.26
CA ALA A 104 3.93 7.56 9.45
C ALA A 104 3.68 6.50 10.55
N ARG A 105 3.16 5.32 10.17
CA ARG A 105 2.98 4.20 11.09
C ARG A 105 4.31 3.69 11.65
N ARG A 106 5.34 3.54 10.82
CA ARG A 106 6.69 3.11 11.26
C ARG A 106 7.30 4.08 12.27
N ASP A 107 7.03 5.36 12.10
CA ASP A 107 7.52 6.43 12.97
C ASP A 107 6.63 6.61 14.22
N GLY A 108 5.60 5.78 14.39
CA GLY A 108 4.69 5.84 15.54
C GLY A 108 3.68 6.98 15.50
N ARG A 109 3.54 7.67 14.36
CA ARG A 109 2.58 8.77 14.19
C ARG A 109 1.15 8.25 14.13
N ARG A 110 0.23 8.96 14.79
CA ARG A 110 -1.17 8.56 14.90
C ARG A 110 -2.06 9.36 13.97
N VAL A 111 -2.00 9.04 12.68
CA VAL A 111 -2.76 9.70 11.61
C VAL A 111 -4.26 9.83 11.93
N SER A 112 -4.84 8.82 12.58
CA SER A 112 -6.26 8.82 12.96
C SER A 112 -6.63 9.84 14.05
N GLU A 113 -5.64 10.32 14.82
CA GLU A 113 -5.83 11.39 15.81
C GLU A 113 -5.71 12.78 15.17
N GLU A 114 -4.85 12.93 14.14
CA GLU A 114 -4.67 14.18 13.39
C GLU A 114 -5.80 14.49 12.39
N ILE A 115 -6.42 13.45 11.82
CA ILE A 115 -7.58 13.59 10.93
C ILE A 115 -8.81 13.05 11.66
N PRO A 116 -9.52 13.91 12.44
CA PRO A 116 -10.78 13.52 13.04
C PRO A 116 -11.75 13.00 11.98
N ARG A 117 -12.54 11.99 12.35
CA ARG A 117 -13.49 11.32 11.43
C ARG A 117 -14.40 12.28 10.67
N GLY A 118 -14.81 13.40 11.29
CA GLY A 118 -15.64 14.43 10.65
C GLY A 118 -14.87 15.40 9.74
N ALA A 119 -13.56 15.57 9.95
CA ALA A 119 -12.71 16.48 9.18
C ALA A 119 -12.30 15.90 7.81
N ALA A 120 -12.38 14.57 7.65
CA ALA A 120 -12.06 13.90 6.39
C ALA A 120 -12.90 14.39 5.20
N LEU A 121 -14.05 15.03 5.47
CA LEU A 121 -15.02 15.44 4.46
C LEU A 121 -14.98 16.94 4.12
N ALA A 122 -14.18 17.73 4.83
CA ALA A 122 -14.13 19.18 4.62
C ALA A 122 -13.12 19.55 3.53
N GLY A 123 -13.45 20.56 2.72
CA GLY A 123 -12.56 21.13 1.70
C GLY A 123 -12.95 20.80 0.26
N ASP A 124 -12.03 21.05 -0.67
CA ASP A 124 -12.19 20.67 -2.08
C ASP A 124 -12.10 19.14 -2.28
N ALA A 125 -12.51 18.66 -3.46
CA ALA A 125 -12.55 17.22 -3.75
C ALA A 125 -11.19 16.50 -3.63
N VAL A 126 -10.08 17.19 -3.96
CA VAL A 126 -8.73 16.62 -3.84
C VAL A 126 -8.32 16.53 -2.38
N THR A 127 -8.61 17.57 -1.59
CA THR A 127 -8.38 17.57 -0.14
C THR A 127 -9.19 16.47 0.55
N ALA A 128 -10.49 16.35 0.24
CA ALA A 128 -11.36 15.32 0.82
C ALA A 128 -10.86 13.90 0.49
N ARG A 129 -10.52 13.63 -0.78
CA ARG A 129 -9.93 12.35 -1.20
C ARG A 129 -8.62 12.06 -0.47
N THR A 130 -7.74 13.06 -0.36
CA THR A 130 -6.45 12.92 0.34
C THR A 130 -6.64 12.48 1.78
N ARG A 131 -7.57 13.11 2.50
CA ARG A 131 -7.88 12.74 3.88
C ARG A 131 -8.48 11.35 4.00
N ILE A 132 -9.42 10.98 3.11
CA ILE A 132 -10.02 9.64 3.09
C ILE A 132 -8.97 8.57 2.82
N HIS A 133 -8.11 8.78 1.82
CA HIS A 133 -7.04 7.85 1.49
C HIS A 133 -6.05 7.72 2.66
N LEU A 134 -5.58 8.83 3.22
CA LEU A 134 -4.58 8.81 4.29
C LEU A 134 -5.14 8.18 5.57
N LEU A 135 -6.35 8.57 6.00
CA LEU A 135 -7.03 7.97 7.16
C LEU A 135 -7.35 6.49 6.90
N GLY A 136 -7.83 6.16 5.70
CA GLY A 136 -8.20 4.79 5.34
C GLY A 136 -7.00 3.84 5.29
N LEU A 137 -5.88 4.31 4.74
CA LEU A 137 -4.62 3.57 4.73
C LEU A 137 -4.06 3.39 6.14
N ALA A 138 -4.09 4.43 6.99
CA ALA A 138 -3.66 4.30 8.38
C ALA A 138 -4.49 3.25 9.13
N LEU A 139 -5.82 3.34 9.05
CA LEU A 139 -6.72 2.35 9.68
C LEU A 139 -6.53 0.94 9.10
N ARG A 140 -6.23 0.81 7.80
CA ARG A 140 -5.91 -0.47 7.16
C ARG A 140 -4.62 -1.07 7.71
N TYR A 141 -3.54 -0.29 7.83
CA TYR A 141 -2.26 -0.78 8.35
C TYR A 141 -2.30 -1.09 9.85
N ASP A 142 -3.22 -0.48 10.59
CA ASP A 142 -3.49 -0.79 12.00
C ASP A 142 -4.60 -1.83 12.19
N PHE A 143 -5.09 -2.45 11.11
CA PHE A 143 -6.14 -3.47 11.14
C PHE A 143 -7.45 -3.02 11.81
N ARG A 144 -7.73 -1.70 11.86
CA ARG A 144 -8.90 -1.07 12.48
C ARG A 144 -10.12 -1.11 11.55
N ARG A 145 -10.46 -2.30 11.07
CA ARG A 145 -11.49 -2.57 10.06
C ARG A 145 -12.87 -1.97 10.37
N VAL A 146 -13.33 -2.10 11.63
CA VAL A 146 -14.62 -1.53 12.07
C VAL A 146 -14.62 -0.01 11.98
N ALA A 147 -13.56 0.64 12.48
CA ALA A 147 -13.44 2.10 12.41
C ALA A 147 -13.36 2.60 10.96
N LEU A 148 -12.68 1.85 10.08
CA LEU A 148 -12.62 2.18 8.66
C LEU A 148 -13.98 2.09 7.99
N GLU A 149 -14.75 1.05 8.26
CA GLU A 149 -16.12 0.93 7.76
C GLU A 149 -16.99 2.10 8.24
N GLU A 150 -16.93 2.47 9.52
CA GLU A 150 -17.68 3.59 10.09
C GLU A 150 -17.33 4.92 9.39
N VAL A 151 -16.03 5.19 9.20
CA VAL A 151 -15.55 6.40 8.52
C VAL A 151 -16.05 6.46 7.08
N LEU A 152 -15.95 5.35 6.33
CA LEU A 152 -16.38 5.33 4.93
C LEU A 152 -17.90 5.43 4.81
N ARG A 153 -18.68 4.75 5.67
CA ARG A 153 -20.15 4.92 5.69
C ARG A 153 -20.60 6.34 6.02
N ALA A 154 -19.85 7.05 6.86
CA ALA A 154 -20.12 8.45 7.15
C ALA A 154 -19.83 9.36 5.94
N HIS A 155 -18.95 8.95 5.01
CA HIS A 155 -18.68 9.67 3.78
C HIS A 155 -19.82 9.49 2.76
N ARG A 156 -20.67 10.51 2.62
CA ARG A 156 -21.79 10.56 1.65
C ARG A 156 -21.41 11.12 0.27
N GLY A 157 -20.12 11.30 -0.04
CA GLY A 157 -19.65 11.81 -1.34
C GLY A 157 -19.51 10.70 -2.38
N PRO A 158 -19.32 11.05 -3.67
CA PRO A 158 -18.92 10.07 -4.67
C PRO A 158 -17.55 9.53 -4.28
N TRP A 159 -17.47 8.22 -4.04
CA TRP A 159 -16.19 7.58 -3.76
C TRP A 159 -15.50 7.28 -5.09
N ASP A 160 -14.18 7.49 -5.12
CA ASP A 160 -13.37 6.92 -6.18
C ASP A 160 -13.13 5.42 -5.96
N VAL A 161 -12.54 4.77 -6.96
CA VAL A 161 -12.30 3.32 -6.99
C VAL A 161 -11.42 2.87 -5.82
N PHE A 162 -10.43 3.66 -5.40
CA PHE A 162 -9.57 3.27 -4.28
C PHE A 162 -10.29 3.43 -2.93
N SER A 163 -11.12 4.46 -2.79
CA SER A 163 -12.02 4.59 -1.64
C SER A 163 -13.02 3.42 -1.55
N HIS A 164 -13.55 2.93 -2.69
CA HIS A 164 -14.32 1.67 -2.73
C HIS A 164 -13.48 0.47 -2.30
N ALA A 165 -12.22 0.37 -2.74
CA ALA A 165 -11.32 -0.71 -2.36
C ALA A 165 -11.05 -0.73 -0.85
N LEU A 166 -10.87 0.44 -0.22
CA LEU A 166 -10.72 0.56 1.24
C LEU A 166 -11.99 0.10 1.97
N PHE A 167 -13.17 0.39 1.42
CA PHE A 167 -14.43 -0.09 1.97
C PHE A 167 -14.56 -1.61 1.85
N ALA A 168 -14.25 -2.17 0.68
CA ALA A 168 -14.21 -3.61 0.48
C ALA A 168 -13.23 -4.27 1.46
N PHE A 169 -12.01 -3.72 1.63
CA PHE A 169 -11.05 -4.19 2.62
C PHE A 169 -11.64 -4.23 4.04
N ALA A 170 -12.35 -3.17 4.46
CA ALA A 170 -12.95 -3.10 5.78
C ALA A 170 -13.98 -4.21 6.00
N LEU A 171 -14.80 -4.51 4.99
CA LEU A 171 -15.82 -5.56 5.04
C LEU A 171 -15.21 -6.97 4.95
N LEU A 172 -14.34 -7.20 3.97
CA LEU A 172 -13.65 -8.47 3.76
C LEU A 172 -12.85 -8.86 5.00
N GLY A 173 -12.09 -7.93 5.56
CA GLY A 173 -11.33 -8.19 6.77
C GLY A 173 -12.22 -8.51 7.97
N GLN A 174 -13.49 -8.10 7.98
CA GLN A 174 -14.47 -8.47 9.03
C GLN A 174 -15.24 -9.75 8.68
N SER A 175 -14.84 -10.48 7.65
CA SER A 175 -15.56 -11.65 7.13
C SER A 175 -17.01 -11.36 6.70
N LYS A 176 -17.32 -10.12 6.32
CA LYS A 176 -18.66 -9.74 5.86
C LYS A 176 -18.81 -10.14 4.38
N PRO A 177 -19.77 -11.03 4.00
CA PRO A 177 -19.91 -11.50 2.61
C PRO A 177 -20.15 -10.39 1.59
N GLN A 178 -20.79 -9.28 2.01
CA GLN A 178 -21.00 -8.10 1.16
C GLN A 178 -19.69 -7.52 0.63
N GLY A 179 -18.57 -7.73 1.34
CA GLY A 179 -17.24 -7.32 0.88
C GLY A 179 -16.82 -8.02 -0.41
N LEU A 180 -17.27 -9.26 -0.67
CA LEU A 180 -16.97 -9.99 -1.91
C LEU A 180 -17.67 -9.34 -3.11
N GLN A 181 -18.94 -8.92 -2.95
CA GLN A 181 -19.66 -8.22 -4.02
C GLN A 181 -18.96 -6.90 -4.39
N ILE A 182 -18.67 -6.07 -3.39
CA ILE A 182 -18.00 -4.77 -3.61
C ILE A 182 -16.60 -4.98 -4.19
N MET A 183 -15.90 -6.04 -3.79
CA MET A 183 -14.62 -6.40 -4.38
C MET A 183 -14.74 -6.67 -5.89
N GLU A 184 -15.74 -7.42 -6.35
CA GLU A 184 -15.93 -7.67 -7.79
C GLU A 184 -16.22 -6.38 -8.56
N GLU A 185 -17.05 -5.49 -8.00
CA GLU A 185 -17.33 -4.17 -8.56
C GLU A 185 -16.03 -3.35 -8.70
N VAL A 186 -15.23 -3.29 -7.64
CA VAL A 186 -13.93 -2.60 -7.64
C VAL A 186 -12.96 -3.22 -8.66
N LEU A 187 -12.91 -4.56 -8.76
CA LEU A 187 -12.00 -5.25 -9.68
C LEU A 187 -12.37 -5.01 -11.15
N ALA A 188 -13.65 -4.75 -11.45
CA ALA A 188 -14.12 -4.37 -12.78
C ALA A 188 -13.69 -2.94 -13.15
N ASP A 189 -13.77 -2.01 -12.19
CA ASP A 189 -13.48 -0.58 -12.43
C ASP A 189 -11.98 -0.24 -12.36
N ALA A 190 -11.23 -0.89 -11.46
CA ALA A 190 -9.83 -0.57 -11.19
C ALA A 190 -8.84 -1.10 -12.24
N GLY A 191 -9.27 -2.06 -13.06
CA GLY A 191 -8.36 -2.86 -13.88
C GLY A 191 -7.30 -3.54 -13.00
N ASP A 192 -6.03 -3.32 -13.33
CA ASP A 192 -4.89 -3.95 -12.66
C ASP A 192 -4.09 -2.97 -11.77
N ASP A 193 -4.74 -1.95 -11.22
CA ASP A 193 -4.09 -1.02 -10.29
C ASP A 193 -3.53 -1.73 -9.05
N VAL A 194 -2.22 -1.65 -8.88
CA VAL A 194 -1.48 -2.43 -7.87
C VAL A 194 -1.89 -2.09 -6.44
N LYS A 195 -2.26 -0.83 -6.15
CA LYS A 195 -2.65 -0.42 -4.80
C LYS A 195 -4.05 -0.92 -4.47
N VAL A 196 -4.98 -0.89 -5.43
CA VAL A 196 -6.30 -1.53 -5.29
C VAL A 196 -6.15 -3.02 -5.04
N LEU A 197 -5.41 -3.74 -5.89
CA LEU A 197 -5.25 -5.19 -5.76
C LEU A 197 -4.61 -5.56 -4.41
N HIS A 198 -3.59 -4.82 -3.95
CA HIS A 198 -3.01 -5.00 -2.63
C HIS A 198 -4.02 -4.75 -1.50
N THR A 199 -4.91 -3.76 -1.65
CA THR A 199 -5.96 -3.47 -0.66
C THR A 199 -6.95 -4.61 -0.53
N LEU A 200 -7.44 -5.14 -1.65
CA LEU A 200 -8.38 -6.24 -1.68
C LEU A 200 -7.76 -7.55 -1.18
N LEU A 201 -6.54 -7.88 -1.62
CA LEU A 201 -5.78 -9.02 -1.12
C LEU A 201 -5.58 -8.96 0.40
N HIS A 202 -5.35 -7.77 0.94
CA HIS A 202 -5.19 -7.60 2.38
C HIS A 202 -6.50 -7.90 3.13
N GLY A 203 -7.63 -7.48 2.57
CA GLY A 203 -8.95 -7.73 3.14
C GLY A 203 -9.28 -9.21 3.14
N LEU A 204 -9.07 -9.89 2.01
CA LEU A 204 -9.25 -11.34 1.90
C LEU A 204 -8.34 -12.11 2.87
N TRP A 205 -7.06 -11.74 2.96
CA TRP A 205 -6.11 -12.40 3.86
C TRP A 205 -6.57 -12.36 5.34
N LEU A 206 -7.19 -11.25 5.76
CA LEU A 206 -7.74 -11.11 7.12
C LEU A 206 -9.10 -11.77 7.32
N GLY A 207 -9.87 -11.94 6.26
CA GLY A 207 -11.21 -12.51 6.33
C GLY A 207 -11.14 -14.01 6.55
N ASP A 208 -11.81 -14.51 7.58
CA ASP A 208 -12.00 -15.94 7.82
C ASP A 208 -13.39 -16.40 7.35
N GLY A 209 -13.52 -17.64 6.87
CA GLY A 209 -14.80 -18.24 6.49
C GLY A 209 -15.51 -17.63 5.27
N LEU A 210 -14.87 -16.73 4.51
CA LEU A 210 -15.44 -16.18 3.28
C LEU A 210 -15.52 -17.27 2.19
N LEU A 211 -16.64 -17.28 1.45
CA LEU A 211 -16.85 -18.22 0.35
C LEU A 211 -15.74 -18.07 -0.69
N GLN A 212 -15.15 -19.20 -1.12
CA GLN A 212 -14.11 -19.25 -2.16
C GLN A 212 -12.92 -18.30 -1.93
N ARG A 213 -12.64 -17.93 -0.67
CA ARG A 213 -11.60 -16.93 -0.32
C ARG A 213 -10.26 -17.19 -1.01
N HIS A 214 -9.78 -18.43 -0.97
CA HIS A 214 -8.51 -18.82 -1.59
C HIS A 214 -8.54 -18.62 -3.11
N GLU A 215 -9.65 -18.96 -3.78
CA GLU A 215 -9.81 -18.75 -5.22
C GLU A 215 -9.83 -17.25 -5.58
N HIS A 216 -10.51 -16.42 -4.78
CA HIS A 216 -10.48 -14.96 -4.93
C HIS A 216 -9.05 -14.41 -4.78
N MET A 217 -8.29 -14.87 -3.78
CA MET A 217 -6.91 -14.44 -3.57
C MET A 217 -6.00 -14.87 -4.73
N LEU A 218 -6.06 -16.13 -5.15
CA LEU A 218 -5.26 -16.64 -6.27
C LEU A 218 -5.61 -15.95 -7.59
N ARG A 219 -6.88 -15.63 -7.83
CA ARG A 219 -7.31 -14.85 -8.98
C ARG A 219 -6.68 -13.46 -8.99
N ILE A 220 -6.65 -12.75 -7.86
CA ILE A 220 -5.96 -11.45 -7.78
C ILE A 220 -4.45 -11.62 -8.00
N LEU A 221 -3.82 -12.63 -7.39
CA LEU A 221 -2.39 -12.91 -7.54
C LEU A 221 -1.99 -13.29 -8.98
N SER A 222 -2.94 -13.76 -9.80
CA SER A 222 -2.72 -14.07 -11.22
C SER A 222 -2.75 -12.85 -12.16
N ARG A 223 -3.10 -11.66 -11.64
CA ARG A 223 -3.21 -10.41 -12.42
C ARG A 223 -1.84 -9.80 -12.73
N PRO A 224 -1.69 -8.98 -13.80
CA PRO A 224 -0.42 -8.48 -14.32
C PRO A 224 0.62 -7.95 -13.32
N PRO A 225 0.31 -7.11 -12.31
CA PRO A 225 1.38 -6.63 -11.43
C PRO A 225 1.98 -7.76 -10.56
N PHE A 226 1.27 -8.87 -10.37
CA PHE A 226 1.70 -9.98 -9.51
C PHE A 226 2.08 -11.24 -10.28
N ARG A 227 1.60 -11.39 -11.52
CA ARG A 227 1.91 -12.53 -12.40
C ARG A 227 3.41 -12.75 -12.57
N GLY A 228 4.21 -11.69 -12.59
CA GLY A 228 5.66 -11.76 -12.68
C GLY A 228 6.35 -12.31 -11.43
N ARG A 229 5.63 -12.49 -10.31
CA ARG A 229 6.16 -12.99 -9.03
C ARG A 229 7.36 -12.18 -8.52
N THR A 230 7.29 -10.86 -8.66
CA THR A 230 8.34 -9.91 -8.24
C THR A 230 7.95 -9.06 -7.04
N ASP A 231 6.71 -9.18 -6.55
CA ASP A 231 6.21 -8.43 -5.40
C ASP A 231 6.27 -9.31 -4.14
N ALA A 232 7.18 -8.99 -3.22
CA ALA A 232 7.39 -9.76 -2.00
C ALA A 232 6.14 -9.82 -1.10
N VAL A 233 5.32 -8.77 -1.06
CA VAL A 233 4.10 -8.71 -0.24
C VAL A 233 3.00 -9.57 -0.85
N ALA A 234 2.89 -9.59 -2.18
CA ALA A 234 1.97 -10.49 -2.89
C ALA A 234 2.37 -11.96 -2.67
N LEU A 235 3.66 -12.28 -2.81
CA LEU A 235 4.19 -13.63 -2.57
C LEU A 235 4.00 -14.08 -1.13
N PHE A 236 4.19 -13.20 -0.15
CA PHE A 236 3.87 -13.49 1.25
C PHE A 236 2.43 -13.98 1.44
N ARG A 237 1.47 -13.28 0.83
CA ARG A 237 0.05 -13.66 0.92
C ARG A 237 -0.26 -14.94 0.16
N GLU A 238 0.40 -15.14 -0.98
CA GLU A 238 0.30 -16.37 -1.75
C GLU A 238 0.80 -17.58 -0.95
N ALA A 239 1.94 -17.47 -0.28
CA ALA A 239 2.47 -18.52 0.58
C ALA A 239 1.49 -18.90 1.70
N GLY A 240 0.83 -17.90 2.31
CA GLY A 240 -0.23 -18.12 3.29
C GLY A 240 -1.41 -18.92 2.73
N VAL A 241 -1.89 -18.56 1.54
CA VAL A 241 -2.98 -19.30 0.86
C VAL A 241 -2.56 -20.74 0.52
N LEU A 242 -1.35 -20.92 -0.02
CA LEU A 242 -0.81 -22.24 -0.34
C LEU A 242 -0.65 -23.10 0.92
N ARG A 243 -0.25 -22.51 2.06
CA ARG A 243 -0.20 -23.20 3.35
C ARG A 243 -1.57 -23.69 3.78
N GLU A 244 -2.59 -22.84 3.70
CA GLU A 244 -3.97 -23.20 4.06
C GLU A 244 -4.53 -24.30 3.16
N MET A 245 -4.16 -24.30 1.88
CA MET A 245 -4.49 -25.35 0.91
C MET A 245 -3.63 -26.62 1.07
N ARG A 246 -2.70 -26.66 2.03
CA ARG A 246 -1.75 -27.76 2.30
C ARG A 246 -0.75 -28.02 1.16
N CYS A 247 -0.55 -27.08 0.27
CA CYS A 247 0.48 -27.10 -0.77
C CYS A 247 1.84 -26.67 -0.18
N PHE A 248 2.34 -27.39 0.83
CA PHE A 248 3.47 -26.92 1.65
C PHE A 248 4.78 -26.72 0.88
N GLY A 249 5.05 -27.53 -0.14
CA GLY A 249 6.25 -27.38 -0.97
C GLY A 249 6.23 -26.06 -1.77
N GLU A 250 5.10 -25.76 -2.40
CA GLU A 250 4.89 -24.51 -3.14
C GLU A 250 4.87 -23.30 -2.19
N ALA A 251 4.26 -23.44 -1.01
CA ALA A 251 4.26 -22.40 0.01
C ALA A 251 5.69 -22.04 0.47
N LEU A 252 6.55 -23.04 0.72
CA LEU A 252 7.95 -22.84 1.08
C LEU A 252 8.74 -22.16 -0.05
N ALA A 253 8.62 -22.64 -1.28
CA ALA A 253 9.30 -22.02 -2.42
C ALA A 253 8.85 -20.56 -2.62
N THR A 254 7.56 -20.28 -2.40
CA THR A 254 6.98 -18.95 -2.54
C THR A 254 7.47 -17.99 -1.46
N ILE A 255 7.51 -18.42 -0.19
CA ILE A 255 7.98 -17.56 0.90
C ILE A 255 9.50 -17.34 0.85
N ASP A 256 10.28 -18.34 0.43
CA ASP A 256 11.72 -18.20 0.21
C ASP A 256 12.00 -17.17 -0.91
N ARG A 257 11.20 -17.20 -1.99
CA ARG A 257 11.28 -16.17 -3.04
C ARG A 257 10.91 -14.78 -2.54
N ALA A 258 9.90 -14.66 -1.67
CA ALA A 258 9.53 -13.39 -1.07
C ALA A 258 10.68 -12.80 -0.22
N LEU A 259 11.39 -13.65 0.53
CA LEU A 259 12.57 -13.26 1.32
C LEU A 259 13.72 -12.76 0.44
N GLU A 260 13.99 -13.41 -0.70
CA GLU A 260 15.01 -12.97 -1.66
C GLU A 260 14.71 -11.60 -2.28
N LEU A 261 13.44 -11.29 -2.50
CA LEU A 261 12.98 -10.06 -3.13
C LEU A 261 12.82 -8.90 -2.16
N LEU A 262 12.81 -9.15 -0.85
CA LEU A 262 12.59 -8.11 0.15
C LEU A 262 13.77 -7.14 0.14
N PRO A 263 13.54 -5.84 -0.15
CA PRO A 263 14.61 -4.86 -0.08
C PRO A 263 15.14 -4.71 1.35
N PRO A 264 16.42 -4.39 1.54
CA PRO A 264 16.94 -4.06 2.86
C PRO A 264 16.20 -2.84 3.45
N GLY A 265 16.00 -2.83 4.78
CA GLY A 265 15.46 -1.67 5.51
C GLY A 265 14.01 -1.78 5.98
N ASP A 266 13.39 -2.96 5.90
CA ASP A 266 12.09 -3.24 6.53
C ASP A 266 12.13 -4.50 7.41
N PRO A 267 12.71 -4.41 8.63
CA PRO A 267 12.85 -5.57 9.51
C PRO A 267 11.50 -6.14 9.94
N GLY A 268 10.46 -5.31 10.06
CA GLY A 268 9.12 -5.78 10.41
C GLY A 268 8.53 -6.70 9.33
N VAL A 269 8.67 -6.32 8.06
CA VAL A 269 8.22 -7.19 6.94
C VAL A 269 9.08 -8.45 6.87
N HIS A 270 10.39 -8.35 7.11
CA HIS A 270 11.27 -9.52 7.16
C HIS A 270 10.83 -10.51 8.26
N ASP A 271 10.52 -10.03 9.46
CA ASP A 271 10.05 -10.86 10.57
C ASP A 271 8.73 -11.57 10.25
N ASP A 272 7.80 -10.89 9.57
CA ASP A 272 6.54 -11.49 9.12
C ASP A 272 6.77 -12.59 8.08
N LEU A 273 7.69 -12.39 7.12
CA LEU A 273 8.06 -13.42 6.15
C LEU A 273 8.67 -14.66 6.81
N VAL A 274 9.62 -14.46 7.74
CA VAL A 274 10.26 -15.55 8.50
C VAL A 274 9.23 -16.28 9.36
N ARG A 275 8.31 -15.55 9.99
CA ARG A 275 7.21 -16.14 10.77
C ARG A 275 6.33 -17.01 9.90
N GLU A 276 5.92 -16.53 8.73
CA GLU A 276 5.08 -17.32 7.82
C GLU A 276 5.82 -18.57 7.33
N ARG A 277 7.11 -18.47 7.00
CA ARG A 277 7.93 -19.64 6.69
C ARG A 277 7.93 -20.69 7.81
N ALA A 278 8.05 -20.24 9.07
CA ALA A 278 7.97 -21.13 10.22
C ALA A 278 6.57 -21.77 10.36
N LEU A 279 5.49 -21.01 10.12
CA LEU A 279 4.12 -21.53 10.13
C LEU A 279 3.90 -22.61 9.06
N VAL A 280 4.49 -22.46 7.87
CA VAL A 280 4.43 -23.48 6.81
C VAL A 280 5.08 -24.79 7.27
N LEU A 281 6.26 -24.72 7.88
CA LEU A 281 6.96 -25.89 8.41
C LEU A 281 6.14 -26.59 9.51
N LEU A 282 5.64 -25.81 10.48
CA LEU A 282 4.83 -26.34 11.58
C LEU A 282 3.54 -27.01 11.07
N ALA A 283 2.85 -26.39 10.11
CA ALA A 283 1.62 -26.93 9.52
C ALA A 283 1.88 -28.24 8.75
N ARG A 284 2.98 -28.30 7.99
CA ARG A 284 3.43 -29.51 7.29
C ARG A 284 3.69 -30.65 8.26
N ASP A 285 4.47 -30.39 9.30
CA ASP A 285 4.87 -31.41 10.29
C ASP A 285 3.67 -31.87 11.13
N ALA A 286 2.72 -30.98 11.42
CA ALA A 286 1.45 -31.35 12.04
C ALA A 286 0.62 -32.28 11.14
N CYS A 287 0.47 -31.96 9.85
CA CYS A 287 -0.26 -32.81 8.90
C CYS A 287 0.41 -34.18 8.71
N ALA A 288 1.76 -34.23 8.68
CA ALA A 288 2.50 -35.48 8.60
C ALA A 288 2.25 -36.39 9.81
N ARG A 289 2.12 -35.81 11.02
CA ARG A 289 1.80 -36.56 12.24
C ARG A 289 0.35 -37.05 12.30
N THR A 290 -0.60 -36.33 11.70
CA THR A 290 -2.01 -36.77 11.65
C THR A 290 -2.25 -37.84 10.57
N HIS A 291 -1.41 -37.90 9.54
CA HIS A 291 -1.51 -38.88 8.46
C HIS A 291 -0.50 -40.04 8.58
N GLY A 292 0.48 -39.93 9.49
CA GLY A 292 1.36 -41.00 9.91
C GLY A 292 0.71 -41.87 11.00
N VAL A 293 0.60 -43.17 10.72
CA VAL A 293 0.14 -44.27 11.56
C VAL A 293 0.53 -44.13 13.05
N SER A 294 -0.41 -44.49 13.94
CA SER A 294 -0.17 -44.69 15.39
C SER A 294 1.16 -45.41 15.63
N PRO A 295 1.99 -45.00 16.61
CA PRO A 295 3.06 -45.86 17.05
C PRO A 295 2.41 -47.15 17.55
N VAL A 296 2.62 -48.25 16.82
CA VAL A 296 2.29 -49.60 17.28
C VAL A 296 2.95 -49.73 18.66
N PRO A 297 2.20 -50.05 19.73
CA PRO A 297 2.82 -50.25 21.02
C PRO A 297 3.81 -51.40 20.89
N ALA A 298 5.07 -51.13 21.21
CA ALA A 298 6.10 -52.16 21.28
C ALA A 298 5.60 -53.24 22.24
N SER A 299 5.19 -54.38 21.69
CA SER A 299 4.98 -55.60 22.43
C SER A 299 6.31 -56.36 22.33
N GLY A 300 7.04 -56.39 23.45
CA GLY A 300 8.35 -57.04 23.59
C GLY A 300 8.97 -56.69 24.92
#